data_AF-A0A1G3LU46-F1
#
_entry.id   AF-A0A1G3LU46-F1
#
_cell.length_a   1.000
_cell.length_b   1.000
_cell.length_c   1.000
_cell.angle_alpha   90.00
_cell.angle_beta   90.00
_cell.angle_gamma   90.00
#
_symmetry.space_group_name_H-M   'P 1'
#
loop_
_entity.id
_entity.type
_entity.pdbx_description
1 polymer ?
#
loop_
_entity_poly.entity_id
_entity_poly.type
_entity_poly.pdbx_seq_one_letter_code
_entity_poly.pdbx_strand_id
1 'polypeptide(L)'
;MPIAKTAKLGPFLGINNRLERHALSVPKTGDYLADAVGADLDVTGRLSRADGSTSVAALTTGRSLFCDGERMLYADGTILKRITDMTTYAASTVDTVAASRVAYEPINGEIFYTDGVKLACLQADNTVRPVGIPVPTSLSGAAILTGTLQPAWYQATITYFQGAEEGGAYPSINVELTATGGVRFTLPASPAGVTAIGVYLSGPNGEVPMLYDVVAPATATVDLTAPPTGRACETQFKAPMPAGSILTHIPGRLLVAAGDFVYYSDPYNFGLTTPAKNYVPFSKPVSVMIACEVGVYVVADKAYWLPGLDSPEMSMPVVLPYGAVAYSQTRHPTEKKVFWLSEKGLIVGDNQGQVANMQEKALLLNLSGEGASLFIEGNNRIVTTNG
;
A
#
# COMPACT_ATOMS: atom_id res chain seq x y z
N MET A 1 66.94 -7.94 15.48
CA MET A 1 65.59 -7.44 15.17
C MET A 1 64.73 -8.64 14.81
N PRO A 2 63.54 -8.84 15.41
CA PRO A 2 62.64 -9.89 14.96
C PRO A 2 62.18 -9.53 13.55
N ILE A 3 62.26 -10.49 12.63
CA ILE A 3 61.73 -10.35 11.26
C ILE A 3 60.20 -10.21 11.40
N ALA A 4 59.65 -9.08 10.97
CA ALA A 4 58.21 -8.90 10.91
C ALA A 4 57.62 -9.97 9.99
N LYS A 5 56.74 -10.82 10.54
CA LYS A 5 56.09 -11.87 9.78
C LYS A 5 54.92 -11.24 9.04
N THR A 6 55.01 -11.19 7.71
CA THR A 6 53.89 -10.73 6.87
C THR A 6 52.74 -11.71 7.01
N ALA A 7 51.62 -11.24 7.56
CA ALA A 7 50.36 -11.97 7.58
C ALA A 7 49.51 -11.52 6.38
N LYS A 8 49.02 -12.49 5.60
CA LYS A 8 48.00 -12.22 4.59
C LYS A 8 46.65 -12.18 5.30
N LEU A 9 45.94 -11.07 5.21
CA LEU A 9 44.57 -10.93 5.71
C LEU A 9 43.59 -11.23 4.58
N GLY A 10 42.53 -11.99 4.90
CA GLY A 10 41.45 -12.29 3.98
C GLY A 10 41.71 -13.46 3.00
N PRO A 11 40.74 -13.75 2.10
CA PRO A 11 39.55 -12.94 1.81
C PRO A 11 38.59 -12.83 3.00
N PHE A 12 37.90 -11.70 3.11
CA PHE A 12 36.94 -11.48 4.18
C PHE A 12 35.57 -12.06 3.82
N LEU A 13 34.94 -12.70 4.80
CA LEU A 13 33.68 -13.44 4.65
C LEU A 13 32.45 -12.64 5.11
N GLY A 14 32.65 -11.38 5.52
CA GLY A 14 31.63 -10.53 6.15
C GLY A 14 31.82 -10.43 7.66
N ILE A 15 30.83 -9.86 8.35
CA ILE A 15 30.83 -9.74 9.81
C ILE A 15 30.31 -11.04 10.44
N ASN A 16 30.94 -11.47 11.54
CA ASN A 16 30.43 -12.55 12.38
C ASN A 16 30.59 -12.19 13.86
N ASN A 17 29.46 -12.01 14.55
CA ASN A 17 29.42 -11.69 15.98
C ASN A 17 28.94 -12.86 16.85
N ARG A 18 28.79 -14.05 16.25
CA ARG A 18 28.50 -15.30 16.96
C ARG A 18 29.76 -16.08 17.33
N LEU A 19 30.82 -15.95 16.52
CA LEU A 19 32.12 -16.51 16.82
C LEU A 19 32.86 -15.63 17.83
N GLU A 20 33.65 -16.28 18.68
CA GLU A 20 34.60 -15.58 19.53
C GLU A 20 35.65 -14.84 18.68
N ARG A 21 36.15 -13.69 19.18
CA ARG A 21 37.09 -12.83 18.42
C ARG A 21 38.36 -13.55 17.96
N HIS A 22 38.79 -14.60 18.67
CA HIS A 22 39.98 -15.39 18.34
C HIS A 22 39.69 -16.54 17.36
N ALA A 23 38.43 -16.76 16.99
CA ALA A 23 37.97 -17.84 16.13
C ALA A 23 37.44 -17.34 14.77
N LEU A 24 37.74 -16.10 14.40
CA LEU A 24 37.24 -15.48 13.17
C LEU A 24 37.91 -16.01 11.90
N SER A 25 39.08 -16.63 12.01
CA SER A 25 39.77 -17.24 10.87
C SER A 25 39.22 -18.64 10.57
N VAL A 26 38.77 -18.84 9.34
CA VAL A 26 38.31 -20.13 8.82
C VAL A 26 39.41 -20.73 7.94
N PRO A 27 40.07 -21.82 8.37
CA PRO A 27 41.21 -22.38 7.64
C PRO A 27 40.87 -22.69 6.18
N LYS A 28 41.72 -22.21 5.27
CA LYS A 28 41.60 -22.37 3.80
C LYS A 28 40.37 -21.71 3.15
N THR A 29 39.59 -20.93 3.91
CA THR A 29 38.40 -20.23 3.41
C THR A 29 38.57 -18.72 3.45
N GLY A 30 38.91 -18.15 4.61
CA GLY A 30 39.00 -16.70 4.79
C GLY A 30 38.83 -16.27 6.23
N ASP A 31 38.66 -14.97 6.46
CA ASP A 31 38.52 -14.38 7.79
C ASP A 31 37.18 -13.66 7.92
N TYR A 32 36.49 -13.83 9.05
CA TYR A 32 35.38 -12.97 9.43
C TYR A 32 35.86 -11.67 10.08
N LEU A 33 35.06 -10.62 9.94
CA LEU A 33 35.24 -9.35 10.63
C LEU A 33 34.48 -9.35 11.95
N ALA A 34 35.10 -8.86 13.01
CA ALA A 34 34.41 -8.62 14.28
C ALA A 34 33.46 -7.41 14.17
N ASP A 35 33.87 -6.40 13.39
CA ASP A 35 33.17 -5.15 13.16
C ASP A 35 33.73 -4.47 11.89
N ALA A 36 32.95 -3.62 11.24
CA ALA A 36 33.35 -2.82 10.09
C ALA A 36 32.57 -1.50 10.04
N VAL A 37 33.29 -0.37 10.09
CA VAL A 37 32.72 0.98 10.05
C VAL A 37 33.34 1.75 8.89
N GLY A 38 32.50 2.33 8.03
CA GLY A 38 32.94 3.12 6.87
C GLY A 38 33.73 2.30 5.83
N ALA A 39 33.46 1.00 5.75
CA ALA A 39 34.12 0.09 4.83
C ALA A 39 33.11 -0.66 3.97
N ASP A 40 33.46 -0.86 2.70
CA ASP A 40 32.72 -1.68 1.75
C ASP A 40 33.46 -3.01 1.56
N LEU A 41 32.70 -4.11 1.55
CA LEU A 41 33.19 -5.45 1.25
C LEU A 41 32.67 -5.86 -0.13
N ASP A 42 33.59 -6.13 -1.05
CA ASP A 42 33.21 -6.60 -2.40
C ASP A 42 32.96 -8.12 -2.44
N VAL A 43 32.43 -8.58 -3.57
CA VAL A 43 32.14 -10.01 -3.81
C VAL A 43 33.39 -10.91 -3.82
N THR A 44 34.59 -10.34 -3.91
CA THR A 44 35.87 -11.07 -3.85
C THR A 44 36.43 -11.17 -2.43
N GLY A 45 35.75 -10.56 -1.45
CA GLY A 45 36.16 -10.52 -0.06
C GLY A 45 37.23 -9.46 0.23
N ARG A 46 37.34 -8.40 -0.59
CA ARG A 46 38.26 -7.28 -0.35
C ARG A 46 37.54 -6.11 0.29
N LEU A 47 38.23 -5.47 1.22
CA LEU A 47 37.78 -4.24 1.86
C LEU A 47 38.26 -3.02 1.11
N SER A 48 37.35 -2.07 0.90
CA SER A 48 37.63 -0.69 0.50
C SER A 48 37.00 0.28 1.49
N ARG A 49 37.43 1.55 1.45
CA ARG A 49 36.72 2.61 2.19
C ARG A 49 35.40 2.89 1.47
N ALA A 50 34.30 3.02 2.21
CA ALA A 50 33.02 3.40 1.65
C ALA A 50 33.10 4.79 1.02
N ASP A 51 32.32 5.02 -0.04
CA ASP A 51 32.20 6.32 -0.67
C ASP A 51 31.66 7.36 0.31
N GLY A 52 32.15 8.59 0.18
CA GLY A 52 31.66 9.71 0.98
C GLY A 52 30.30 10.20 0.48
N SER A 53 29.57 10.88 1.36
CA SER A 53 28.33 11.58 1.01
C SER A 53 28.50 13.10 1.14
N THR A 54 27.91 13.85 0.23
CA THR A 54 27.78 15.31 0.35
C THR A 54 26.35 15.65 0.70
N SER A 55 26.15 16.47 1.74
CA SER A 55 24.82 16.99 2.05
C SER A 55 24.42 18.04 1.01
N VAL A 56 23.30 17.79 0.31
CA VAL A 56 22.75 18.70 -0.70
C VAL A 56 21.65 19.59 -0.15
N ALA A 57 21.02 19.19 0.96
CA ALA A 57 19.93 19.91 1.60
C ALA A 57 19.74 19.52 3.06
N ALA A 58 19.37 20.50 3.89
CA ALA A 58 18.89 20.25 5.25
C ALA A 58 17.35 20.21 5.23
N LEU A 59 16.79 19.04 5.57
CA LEU A 59 15.34 18.86 5.72
C LEU A 59 14.95 19.08 7.19
N THR A 60 13.72 19.51 7.44
CA THR A 60 13.24 19.75 8.82
C THR A 60 12.75 18.44 9.44
N THR A 61 11.88 17.72 8.72
CA THR A 61 11.37 16.39 9.11
C THR A 61 11.29 15.47 7.89
N GLY A 62 12.37 15.52 7.09
CA GLY A 62 12.53 14.78 5.85
C GLY A 62 12.41 13.28 6.05
N ARG A 63 11.52 12.64 5.29
CA ARG A 63 11.24 11.20 5.40
C ARG A 63 10.71 10.64 4.09
N SER A 64 10.68 9.30 4.03
CA SER A 64 10.01 8.56 2.96
C SER A 64 10.49 8.96 1.56
N LEU A 65 11.82 8.96 1.37
CA LEU A 65 12.43 9.17 0.07
C LEU A 65 12.06 8.00 -0.85
N PHE A 66 11.63 8.31 -2.06
CA PHE A 66 11.22 7.36 -3.08
C PHE A 66 11.71 7.81 -4.46
N CYS A 67 11.99 6.86 -5.35
CA CYS A 67 12.31 7.11 -6.75
C CYS A 67 11.76 5.97 -7.61
N ASP A 68 11.06 6.29 -8.69
CA ASP A 68 10.62 5.32 -9.72
C ASP A 68 11.53 5.33 -10.97
N GLY A 69 12.66 6.02 -10.91
CA GLY A 69 13.58 6.25 -12.03
C GLY A 69 13.31 7.55 -12.79
N GLU A 70 12.13 8.16 -12.63
CA GLU A 70 11.76 9.42 -13.28
C GLU A 70 11.44 10.52 -12.26
N ARG A 71 10.70 10.18 -11.22
CA ARG A 71 10.21 11.06 -10.16
C ARG A 71 10.84 10.67 -8.84
N MET A 72 11.47 11.64 -8.18
CA MET A 72 11.96 11.51 -6.82
C MET A 72 11.04 12.25 -5.85
N LEU A 73 10.44 11.53 -4.91
CA LEU A 73 9.46 12.04 -3.95
C LEU A 73 9.98 11.91 -2.52
N TYR A 74 9.62 12.86 -1.66
CA TYR A 74 9.84 12.78 -0.21
C TYR A 74 8.83 13.65 0.52
N ALA A 75 8.60 13.36 1.81
CA ALA A 75 7.80 14.21 2.67
C ALA A 75 8.70 15.03 3.60
N ASP A 76 8.33 16.29 3.83
CA ASP A 76 8.99 17.18 4.79
C ASP A 76 7.93 18.07 5.46
N GLY A 77 7.78 17.92 6.77
CA GLY A 77 6.63 18.44 7.52
C GLY A 77 5.34 17.74 7.09
N THR A 78 4.36 18.53 6.65
CA THR A 78 3.08 18.07 6.11
C THR A 78 2.99 18.22 4.59
N ILE A 79 4.14 18.33 3.91
CA ILE A 79 4.19 18.56 2.47
C ILE A 79 4.88 17.38 1.79
N LEU A 80 4.20 16.75 0.84
CA LEU A 80 4.82 15.85 -0.11
C LEU A 80 5.46 16.69 -1.21
N LYS A 81 6.75 16.46 -1.47
CA LYS A 81 7.56 17.21 -2.43
C LYS A 81 8.12 16.29 -3.49
N ARG A 82 8.30 16.83 -4.70
CA ARG A 82 9.03 16.20 -5.79
C ARG A 82 10.31 16.97 -6.05
N ILE A 83 11.45 16.29 -6.09
CA ILE A 83 12.70 16.91 -6.52
C ILE A 83 12.63 17.15 -8.03
N THR A 84 12.89 18.38 -8.45
CA THR A 84 12.87 18.82 -9.86
C THR A 84 14.26 19.06 -10.43
N ASP A 85 15.26 19.32 -9.57
CA ASP A 85 16.67 19.41 -9.95
C ASP A 85 17.55 18.96 -8.78
N MET A 86 18.42 17.98 -9.01
CA MET A 86 19.38 17.51 -8.00
C MET A 86 20.67 18.33 -7.98
N THR A 87 20.99 19.09 -9.02
CA THR A 87 22.24 19.86 -9.15
C THR A 87 22.23 21.05 -8.21
N THR A 88 21.14 21.81 -8.22
CA THR A 88 20.93 22.96 -7.33
C THR A 88 20.10 22.64 -6.11
N TYR A 89 19.58 21.41 -6.04
CA TYR A 89 18.54 20.99 -5.12
C TYR A 89 17.31 21.91 -5.18
N ALA A 90 16.41 21.64 -6.13
CA ALA A 90 15.10 22.27 -6.24
C ALA A 90 13.99 21.23 -6.08
N ALA A 91 12.91 21.60 -5.38
CA ALA A 91 11.74 20.73 -5.20
C ALA A 91 10.43 21.52 -5.29
N SER A 92 9.40 20.90 -5.85
CA SER A 92 8.04 21.45 -5.93
C SER A 92 7.09 20.73 -4.98
N THR A 93 6.10 21.44 -4.46
CA THR A 93 4.98 20.85 -3.71
C THR A 93 4.15 19.94 -4.62
N VAL A 94 3.78 18.76 -4.12
CA VAL A 94 2.91 17.78 -4.79
C VAL A 94 1.54 17.74 -4.10
N ASP A 95 1.52 17.50 -2.79
CA ASP A 95 0.30 17.42 -1.99
C ASP A 95 0.58 17.80 -0.53
N THR A 96 -0.48 18.01 0.24
CA THR A 96 -0.46 18.05 1.72
C THR A 96 -0.67 16.64 2.27
N VAL A 97 0.24 16.16 3.10
CA VAL A 97 0.19 14.84 3.75
C VAL A 97 0.27 14.97 5.27
N ALA A 98 -0.20 13.95 5.98
CA ALA A 98 -0.03 13.83 7.42
C ALA A 98 1.45 13.77 7.82
N ALA A 99 1.75 14.13 9.07
CA ALA A 99 3.10 14.14 9.65
C ALA A 99 3.66 12.72 9.94
N SER A 100 3.19 11.71 9.20
CA SER A 100 3.51 10.29 9.29
C SER A 100 4.29 9.82 8.06
N ARG A 101 4.83 8.60 8.11
CA ARG A 101 5.51 7.94 6.97
C ARG A 101 4.59 7.91 5.75
N VAL A 102 5.17 8.12 4.57
CA VAL A 102 4.48 7.97 3.29
C VAL A 102 4.97 6.69 2.63
N ALA A 103 4.04 5.80 2.27
CA ALA A 103 4.32 4.63 1.44
C ALA A 103 3.93 4.94 0.00
N TYR A 104 4.70 4.39 -0.95
CA TYR A 104 4.48 4.59 -2.39
C TYR A 104 4.44 3.24 -3.09
N GLU A 105 3.60 3.11 -4.11
CA GLU A 105 3.62 1.99 -5.04
C GLU A 105 3.38 2.52 -6.47
N PRO A 106 4.38 2.43 -7.36
CA PRO A 106 4.22 2.81 -8.76
C PRO A 106 3.39 1.76 -9.51
N ILE A 107 2.38 2.19 -10.25
CA ILE A 107 1.48 1.34 -11.04
C ILE A 107 1.20 2.03 -12.37
N ASN A 108 1.60 1.41 -13.49
CA ASN A 108 1.29 1.86 -14.86
C ASN A 108 1.60 3.36 -15.14
N GLY A 109 2.72 3.88 -14.62
CA GLY A 109 3.13 5.28 -14.82
C GLY A 109 2.50 6.27 -13.83
N GLU A 110 1.60 5.82 -12.96
CA GLU A 110 1.10 6.57 -11.82
C GLU A 110 1.81 6.13 -10.52
N ILE A 111 1.80 6.97 -9.49
CA ILE A 111 2.33 6.62 -8.16
C ILE A 111 1.19 6.71 -7.15
N PHE A 112 0.76 5.56 -6.66
CA PHE A 112 -0.14 5.48 -5.52
C PHE A 112 0.66 5.76 -4.26
N TYR A 113 0.09 6.54 -3.35
CA TYR A 113 0.72 6.83 -2.08
C TYR A 113 -0.28 6.95 -0.95
N THR A 114 0.18 6.63 0.25
CA THR A 114 -0.59 6.77 1.47
C THR A 114 0.28 7.28 2.60
N ASP A 115 -0.28 8.11 3.47
CA ASP A 115 0.37 8.61 4.70
C ASP A 115 -0.23 7.99 5.97
N GLY A 116 -1.06 6.95 5.85
CA GLY A 116 -1.82 6.35 6.95
C GLY A 116 -3.16 7.01 7.25
N VAL A 117 -3.45 8.19 6.69
CA VAL A 117 -4.73 8.91 6.82
C VAL A 117 -5.40 9.13 5.47
N LYS A 118 -4.60 9.43 4.45
CA LYS A 118 -5.00 9.65 3.07
C LYS A 118 -4.45 8.54 2.17
N LEU A 119 -5.23 8.14 1.18
CA LEU A 119 -4.79 7.36 0.02
C LEU A 119 -5.05 8.21 -1.24
N ALA A 120 -4.01 8.40 -2.04
CA ALA A 120 -4.07 9.23 -3.23
C ALA A 120 -3.16 8.70 -4.33
N CYS A 121 -3.31 9.26 -5.52
CA CYS A 121 -2.54 8.91 -6.71
C CYS A 121 -1.94 10.18 -7.30
N LEU A 122 -0.61 10.17 -7.53
CA LEU A 122 0.07 11.12 -8.38
C LEU A 122 0.03 10.59 -9.81
N GLN A 123 -0.70 11.27 -10.67
CA GLN A 123 -0.90 10.90 -12.06
C GLN A 123 0.36 11.14 -12.90
N ALA A 124 0.39 10.57 -14.11
CA ALA A 124 1.51 10.75 -15.05
C ALA A 124 1.75 12.22 -15.43
N ASP A 125 0.71 13.06 -15.45
CA ASP A 125 0.81 14.50 -15.69
C ASP A 125 1.21 15.32 -14.45
N ASN A 126 1.50 14.65 -13.33
CA ASN A 126 1.84 15.20 -12.02
C ASN A 126 0.68 15.91 -11.28
N THR A 127 -0.56 15.70 -11.71
CA THR A 127 -1.72 16.10 -10.92
C THR A 127 -2.05 15.04 -9.87
N VAL A 128 -2.66 15.47 -8.75
CA VAL A 128 -3.05 14.58 -7.65
C VAL A 128 -4.54 14.31 -7.72
N ARG A 129 -4.93 13.04 -7.60
CA ARG A 129 -6.32 12.61 -7.46
C ARG A 129 -6.49 11.75 -6.19
N PRO A 130 -7.58 11.91 -5.42
CA PRO A 130 -7.92 10.96 -4.37
C PRO A 130 -8.12 9.56 -4.95
N VAL A 131 -7.82 8.52 -4.16
CA VAL A 131 -8.11 7.13 -4.53
C VAL A 131 -9.33 6.68 -3.76
N GLY A 132 -10.38 6.32 -4.50
CA GLY A 132 -11.68 5.98 -3.95
C GLY A 132 -12.61 7.18 -3.84
N ILE A 133 -13.89 6.94 -4.13
CA ILE A 133 -14.97 7.93 -4.05
C ILE A 133 -15.71 7.71 -2.73
N PRO A 134 -15.85 8.73 -1.86
CA PRO A 134 -16.59 8.61 -0.61
C PRO A 134 -18.00 8.04 -0.81
N VAL A 135 -18.49 7.28 0.17
CA VAL A 135 -19.90 6.86 0.18
C VAL A 135 -20.76 8.07 0.56
N PRO A 136 -21.94 8.27 -0.07
CA PRO A 136 -22.90 9.26 0.40
C PRO A 136 -23.22 9.09 1.88
N THR A 137 -23.55 10.18 2.58
CA THR A 137 -23.64 10.17 4.06
C THR A 137 -25.05 9.99 4.60
N SER A 138 -26.07 10.28 3.80
CA SER A 138 -27.47 10.12 4.18
C SER A 138 -28.35 9.95 2.95
N LEU A 139 -29.54 9.40 3.17
CA LEU A 139 -30.63 9.37 2.19
C LEU A 139 -31.94 9.29 2.98
N SER A 140 -32.94 10.08 2.59
CA SER A 140 -34.28 10.01 3.18
C SER A 140 -35.35 10.16 2.10
N GLY A 141 -36.35 9.29 2.12
CA GLY A 141 -37.45 9.29 1.16
C GLY A 141 -38.81 9.55 1.81
N ALA A 142 -39.68 10.27 1.11
CA ALA A 142 -41.07 10.50 1.51
C ALA A 142 -42.03 10.21 0.34
N ALA A 143 -43.02 9.36 0.55
CA ALA A 143 -44.06 9.01 -0.42
C ALA A 143 -45.17 10.09 -0.46
N ILE A 144 -44.84 11.27 -0.97
CA ILE A 144 -45.70 12.47 -0.94
C ILE A 144 -46.08 12.99 -2.33
N LEU A 145 -45.74 12.25 -3.39
CA LEU A 145 -45.88 12.71 -4.77
C LEU A 145 -46.94 11.92 -5.52
N THR A 146 -47.45 12.54 -6.59
CA THR A 146 -48.16 11.82 -7.64
C THR A 146 -47.16 11.07 -8.53
N GLY A 147 -47.60 9.94 -9.10
CA GLY A 147 -46.77 9.11 -9.96
C GLY A 147 -47.47 7.81 -10.34
N THR A 148 -46.72 6.91 -10.96
CA THR A 148 -47.17 5.63 -11.51
C THR A 148 -46.59 4.42 -10.78
N LEU A 149 -45.75 4.63 -9.77
CA LEU A 149 -45.27 3.55 -8.89
C LEU A 149 -46.47 2.92 -8.18
N GLN A 150 -46.49 1.59 -8.10
CA GLN A 150 -47.58 0.83 -7.49
C GLN A 150 -47.45 0.78 -5.97
N PRO A 151 -48.53 0.51 -5.21
CA PRO A 151 -48.44 0.30 -3.78
C PRO A 151 -47.53 -0.91 -3.45
N ALA A 152 -46.41 -0.68 -2.78
CA ALA A 152 -45.43 -1.69 -2.42
C ALA A 152 -44.35 -1.11 -1.49
N TRP A 153 -43.49 -1.98 -0.97
CA TRP A 153 -42.20 -1.58 -0.42
C TRP A 153 -41.17 -1.44 -1.54
N TYR A 154 -40.34 -0.40 -1.44
CA TYR A 154 -39.25 -0.12 -2.34
C TYR A 154 -37.95 0.04 -1.58
N GLN A 155 -36.86 -0.46 -2.15
CA GLN A 155 -35.50 -0.16 -1.72
C GLN A 155 -34.91 0.96 -2.56
N ALA A 156 -34.24 1.90 -1.91
CA ALA A 156 -33.53 2.99 -2.59
C ALA A 156 -32.12 3.17 -2.04
N THR A 157 -31.21 3.57 -2.92
CA THR A 157 -29.83 3.93 -2.56
C THR A 157 -29.31 5.02 -3.50
N ILE A 158 -28.19 5.62 -3.13
CA ILE A 158 -27.48 6.60 -3.93
C ILE A 158 -25.98 6.29 -3.95
N THR A 159 -25.33 6.71 -5.02
CA THR A 159 -23.87 6.63 -5.22
C THR A 159 -23.34 8.00 -5.64
N TYR A 160 -22.05 8.23 -5.44
CA TYR A 160 -21.35 9.35 -6.05
C TYR A 160 -20.53 8.90 -7.26
N PHE A 161 -20.44 9.77 -8.25
CA PHE A 161 -19.57 9.61 -9.41
C PHE A 161 -18.45 10.64 -9.39
N GLN A 162 -17.27 10.24 -9.87
CA GLN A 162 -16.18 11.15 -10.23
C GLN A 162 -15.76 10.85 -11.68
N GLY A 163 -16.18 11.70 -12.61
CA GLY A 163 -16.12 11.39 -14.04
C GLY A 163 -16.97 10.17 -14.37
N ALA A 164 -16.33 9.12 -14.89
CA ALA A 164 -16.99 7.86 -15.24
C ALA A 164 -16.94 6.81 -14.11
N GLU A 165 -16.17 7.04 -13.05
CA GLU A 165 -16.03 6.11 -11.93
C GLU A 165 -17.18 6.27 -10.93
N GLU A 166 -17.73 5.15 -10.47
CA GLU A 166 -18.81 5.09 -9.46
C GLU A 166 -18.29 4.57 -8.12
N GLY A 167 -18.61 5.28 -7.04
CA GLY A 167 -18.26 4.92 -5.68
C GLY A 167 -19.18 3.89 -5.04
N GLY A 168 -18.86 3.53 -3.79
CA GLY A 168 -19.70 2.68 -2.97
C GLY A 168 -21.09 3.27 -2.74
N ALA A 169 -22.12 2.42 -2.75
CA ALA A 169 -23.49 2.84 -2.54
C ALA A 169 -23.80 3.05 -1.06
N TYR A 170 -24.65 4.03 -0.77
CA TYR A 170 -25.22 4.22 0.57
C TYR A 170 -26.01 2.98 1.00
N PRO A 171 -26.01 2.58 2.30
CA PRO A 171 -26.88 1.51 2.78
C PRO A 171 -28.34 1.76 2.35
N SER A 172 -28.96 0.76 1.72
CA SER A 172 -30.29 0.96 1.13
C SER A 172 -31.33 1.26 2.22
N ILE A 173 -32.24 2.20 1.92
CA ILE A 173 -33.39 2.51 2.76
C ILE A 173 -34.66 1.92 2.15
N ASN A 174 -35.63 1.64 3.01
CA ASN A 174 -36.95 1.17 2.61
C ASN A 174 -37.95 2.33 2.64
N VAL A 175 -38.79 2.41 1.61
CA VAL A 175 -39.93 3.34 1.56
C VAL A 175 -41.17 2.57 1.14
N GLU A 176 -42.26 2.74 1.90
CA GLU A 176 -43.56 2.17 1.58
C GLU A 176 -44.41 3.17 0.79
N LEU A 177 -45.02 2.71 -0.31
CA LEU A 177 -46.17 3.36 -0.92
C LEU A 177 -47.42 2.57 -0.58
N THR A 178 -48.38 3.21 0.08
CA THR A 178 -49.68 2.61 0.41
C THR A 178 -50.73 2.80 -0.69
N ALA A 179 -50.45 3.64 -1.69
CA ALA A 179 -51.26 3.94 -2.86
C ALA A 179 -50.36 4.25 -4.07
N THR A 180 -50.91 4.21 -5.28
CA THR A 180 -50.18 4.59 -6.49
C THR A 180 -49.67 6.03 -6.38
N GLY A 181 -48.39 6.26 -6.63
CA GLY A 181 -47.78 7.58 -6.41
C GLY A 181 -46.31 7.69 -6.81
N GLY A 182 -45.58 8.55 -6.11
CA GLY A 182 -44.14 8.77 -6.26
C GLY A 182 -43.45 9.07 -4.94
N VAL A 183 -42.13 8.96 -4.94
CA VAL A 183 -41.27 9.20 -3.77
C VAL A 183 -40.34 10.38 -4.04
N ARG A 184 -40.29 11.35 -3.12
CA ARG A 184 -39.25 12.38 -3.11
C ARG A 184 -38.11 11.94 -2.22
N PHE A 185 -36.90 11.89 -2.74
CA PHE A 185 -35.70 11.72 -1.92
C PHE A 185 -35.01 13.06 -1.69
N THR A 186 -34.53 13.26 -0.46
CA THR A 186 -33.58 14.33 -0.12
C THR A 186 -32.17 13.76 -0.20
N LEU A 187 -31.31 14.44 -0.94
CA LEU A 187 -29.94 14.04 -1.21
C LEU A 187 -28.96 14.83 -0.31
N PRO A 188 -27.86 14.22 0.15
CA PRO A 188 -26.82 14.89 0.92
C PRO A 188 -26.01 15.84 0.04
N ALA A 189 -25.39 16.85 0.65
CA ALA A 189 -24.43 17.69 -0.03
C ALA A 189 -23.24 16.85 -0.52
N SER A 190 -22.90 16.99 -1.80
CA SER A 190 -21.81 16.23 -2.41
C SER A 190 -20.43 16.76 -1.94
N PRO A 191 -19.49 15.88 -1.56
CA PRO A 191 -18.10 16.26 -1.32
C PRO A 191 -17.42 16.88 -2.55
N ALA A 192 -16.33 17.60 -2.33
CA ALA A 192 -15.50 18.12 -3.41
C ALA A 192 -14.99 17.00 -4.32
N GLY A 193 -15.02 17.22 -5.63
CA GLY A 193 -14.58 16.24 -6.64
C GLY A 193 -15.68 15.33 -7.18
N VAL A 194 -16.84 15.25 -6.52
CA VAL A 194 -18.02 14.54 -7.05
C VAL A 194 -18.59 15.29 -8.26
N THR A 195 -18.83 14.56 -9.35
CA THR A 195 -19.34 15.11 -10.62
C THR A 195 -20.80 14.74 -10.90
N ALA A 196 -21.34 13.69 -10.28
CA ALA A 196 -22.76 13.36 -10.34
C ALA A 196 -23.20 12.46 -9.17
N ILE A 197 -24.51 12.30 -8.99
CA ILE A 197 -25.12 11.38 -8.01
C ILE A 197 -25.97 10.36 -8.78
N GLY A 198 -25.69 9.07 -8.61
CA GLY A 198 -26.57 8.00 -9.10
C GLY A 198 -27.71 7.79 -8.12
N VAL A 199 -28.94 7.77 -8.60
CA VAL A 199 -30.14 7.56 -7.80
C VAL A 199 -30.79 6.24 -8.21
N TYR A 200 -30.98 5.35 -7.25
CA TYR A 200 -31.46 3.99 -7.50
C TYR A 200 -32.75 3.70 -6.73
N LEU A 201 -33.66 2.96 -7.36
CA LEU A 201 -34.91 2.48 -6.78
C LEU A 201 -35.14 1.03 -7.23
N SER A 202 -35.71 0.18 -6.40
CA SER A 202 -36.10 -1.18 -6.79
C SER A 202 -37.41 -1.21 -7.58
N GLY A 203 -37.77 -2.39 -8.08
CA GLY A 203 -39.16 -2.70 -8.41
C GLY A 203 -40.05 -2.85 -7.14
N PRO A 204 -41.38 -3.01 -7.30
CA PRO A 204 -42.31 -3.21 -6.19
C PRO A 204 -41.98 -4.50 -5.43
N ASN A 205 -41.78 -4.39 -4.11
CA ASN A 205 -41.30 -5.45 -3.22
C ASN A 205 -39.99 -6.10 -3.70
N GLY A 206 -39.17 -5.35 -4.44
CA GLY A 206 -37.89 -5.79 -4.97
C GLY A 206 -36.72 -5.50 -4.04
N GLU A 207 -35.66 -6.29 -4.16
CA GLU A 207 -34.44 -6.18 -3.36
C GLU A 207 -33.24 -5.63 -4.15
N VAL A 208 -33.41 -5.39 -5.45
CA VAL A 208 -32.34 -4.92 -6.34
C VAL A 208 -32.65 -3.49 -6.77
N PRO A 209 -31.96 -2.49 -6.21
CA PRO A 209 -32.06 -1.12 -6.70
C PRO A 209 -31.50 -1.00 -8.11
N MET A 210 -32.30 -0.42 -9.00
CA MET A 210 -32.01 -0.16 -10.39
C MET A 210 -31.84 1.34 -10.60
N LEU A 211 -30.91 1.73 -11.46
CA LEU A 211 -30.62 3.13 -11.75
C LEU A 211 -31.88 3.80 -12.29
N TYR A 212 -32.34 4.82 -11.57
CA TYR A 212 -33.48 5.64 -11.95
C TYR A 212 -33.00 6.87 -12.72
N ASP A 213 -32.02 7.60 -12.17
CA ASP A 213 -31.48 8.81 -12.77
C ASP A 213 -30.05 9.11 -12.31
N VAL A 214 -29.34 9.94 -13.06
CA VAL A 214 -28.03 10.50 -12.70
C VAL A 214 -28.17 12.02 -12.64
N VAL A 215 -28.08 12.58 -11.44
CA VAL A 215 -28.34 14.00 -11.20
C VAL A 215 -27.06 14.76 -10.89
N ALA A 216 -27.10 16.09 -11.05
CA ALA A 216 -25.96 16.95 -10.73
C ALA A 216 -25.60 16.91 -9.22
N PRO A 217 -24.33 17.15 -8.84
CA PRO A 217 -23.86 17.09 -7.45
C PRO A 217 -24.58 18.03 -6.47
N ALA A 218 -25.14 19.12 -6.99
CA ALA A 218 -25.84 20.14 -6.21
C ALA A 218 -27.35 19.88 -6.05
N THR A 219 -27.87 18.77 -6.60
CA THR A 219 -29.29 18.42 -6.49
C THR A 219 -29.65 18.11 -5.03
N ALA A 220 -30.54 18.90 -4.44
CA ALA A 220 -30.99 18.70 -3.06
C ALA A 220 -32.12 17.67 -2.92
N THR A 221 -32.98 17.56 -3.93
CA THR A 221 -34.09 16.61 -3.94
C THR A 221 -34.32 16.03 -5.33
N VAL A 222 -34.77 14.78 -5.40
CA VAL A 222 -35.10 14.07 -6.63
C VAL A 222 -36.45 13.36 -6.48
N ASP A 223 -37.27 13.44 -7.52
CA ASP A 223 -38.63 12.89 -7.54
C ASP A 223 -38.67 11.64 -8.41
N LEU A 224 -39.04 10.50 -7.81
CA LEU A 224 -39.18 9.22 -8.47
C LEU A 224 -40.66 8.91 -8.62
N THR A 225 -41.17 9.09 -9.84
CA THR A 225 -42.61 9.05 -10.15
C THR A 225 -42.98 7.92 -11.10
N ALA A 226 -42.00 7.10 -11.52
CA ALA A 226 -42.20 5.95 -12.38
C ALA A 226 -41.25 4.80 -12.00
N PRO A 227 -41.47 3.58 -12.50
CA PRO A 227 -40.50 2.50 -12.32
C PRO A 227 -39.14 2.82 -12.97
N PRO A 228 -38.01 2.40 -12.36
CA PRO A 228 -36.67 2.56 -12.92
C PRO A 228 -36.47 1.68 -14.15
N THR A 229 -35.61 2.12 -15.08
CA THR A 229 -35.31 1.41 -16.34
C THR A 229 -33.82 1.17 -16.57
N GLY A 230 -32.95 1.68 -15.69
CA GLY A 230 -31.50 1.55 -15.79
C GLY A 230 -30.96 0.23 -15.24
N ARG A 231 -29.63 0.14 -15.16
CA ARG A 231 -28.91 -1.06 -14.65
C ARG A 231 -29.05 -1.24 -13.14
N ALA A 232 -28.80 -2.45 -12.64
CA ALA A 232 -28.67 -2.70 -11.22
C ALA A 232 -27.49 -1.91 -10.60
N CYS A 233 -27.62 -1.56 -9.32
CA CYS A 233 -26.51 -0.98 -8.55
C CYS A 233 -25.44 -2.04 -8.28
N GLU A 234 -24.28 -1.93 -8.91
CA GLU A 234 -23.17 -2.89 -8.77
C GLU A 234 -22.22 -2.56 -7.61
N THR A 235 -22.42 -1.42 -6.94
CA THR A 235 -21.54 -0.91 -5.88
C THR A 235 -22.16 -0.99 -4.49
N GLN A 236 -23.26 -1.74 -4.33
CA GLN A 236 -23.78 -2.10 -3.02
C GLN A 236 -22.73 -2.86 -2.20
N PHE A 237 -22.65 -2.55 -0.91
CA PHE A 237 -21.70 -3.15 0.05
C PHE A 237 -20.22 -2.89 -0.24
N LYS A 238 -19.91 -1.97 -1.15
CA LYS A 238 -18.55 -1.52 -1.44
C LYS A 238 -18.24 -0.23 -0.70
N ALA A 239 -16.97 -0.01 -0.42
CA ALA A 239 -16.47 1.18 0.25
C ALA A 239 -15.17 1.67 -0.41
N PRO A 240 -14.80 2.94 -0.20
CA PRO A 240 -13.48 3.44 -0.58
C PRO A 240 -12.38 2.55 -0.01
N MET A 241 -11.34 2.34 -0.80
CA MET A 241 -10.11 1.69 -0.34
C MET A 241 -9.54 2.49 0.84
N PRO A 242 -9.26 1.87 2.01
CA PRO A 242 -8.77 2.61 3.16
C PRO A 242 -7.33 3.08 2.94
N ALA A 243 -6.95 4.15 3.66
CA ALA A 243 -5.55 4.52 3.84
C ALA A 243 -4.83 3.53 4.77
N GLY A 244 -3.50 3.48 4.71
CA GLY A 244 -2.73 2.53 5.50
C GLY A 244 -1.24 2.88 5.59
N SER A 245 -0.45 1.95 6.13
CA SER A 245 0.98 2.15 6.39
C SER A 245 1.89 1.60 5.28
N ILE A 246 1.41 0.65 4.48
CA ILE A 246 2.19 0.01 3.42
C ILE A 246 1.29 -0.21 2.20
N LEU A 247 1.83 0.04 1.01
CA LEU A 247 1.21 -0.27 -0.27
C LEU A 247 1.99 -1.37 -0.98
N THR A 248 1.26 -2.21 -1.71
CA THR A 248 1.84 -3.04 -2.77
C THR A 248 0.76 -3.30 -3.81
N HIS A 249 1.15 -3.75 -4.99
CA HIS A 249 0.19 -4.17 -6.00
C HIS A 249 0.52 -5.56 -6.52
N ILE A 250 -0.53 -6.27 -6.89
CA ILE A 250 -0.45 -7.42 -7.78
C ILE A 250 -1.25 -7.09 -9.05
N PRO A 251 -1.12 -7.85 -10.14
CA PRO A 251 -1.87 -7.58 -11.36
C PRO A 251 -3.38 -7.39 -11.10
N GLY A 252 -3.86 -6.18 -11.39
CA GLY A 252 -5.28 -5.83 -11.26
C GLY A 252 -5.77 -5.50 -9.85
N ARG A 253 -4.96 -5.53 -8.79
CA ARG A 253 -5.40 -5.16 -7.43
C ARG A 253 -4.36 -4.34 -6.67
N LEU A 254 -4.82 -3.29 -6.00
CA LEU A 254 -4.06 -2.55 -5.01
C LEU A 254 -4.23 -3.22 -3.63
N LEU A 255 -3.16 -3.33 -2.86
CA LEU A 255 -3.19 -3.82 -1.49
C LEU A 255 -2.73 -2.71 -0.54
N VAL A 256 -3.45 -2.56 0.56
CA VAL A 256 -3.13 -1.60 1.63
C VAL A 256 -3.06 -2.35 2.95
N ALA A 257 -1.92 -2.27 3.62
CA ALA A 257 -1.80 -2.70 5.00
C ALA A 257 -2.31 -1.58 5.92
N ALA A 258 -3.37 -1.84 6.70
CA ALA A 258 -3.95 -0.89 7.63
C ALA A 258 -4.12 -1.58 9.00
N GLY A 259 -3.18 -1.29 9.90
CA GLY A 259 -3.11 -1.97 11.20
C GLY A 259 -2.83 -3.47 11.01
N ASP A 260 -3.66 -4.30 11.62
CA ASP A 260 -3.63 -5.77 11.59
C ASP A 260 -4.37 -6.38 10.39
N PHE A 261 -4.78 -5.56 9.42
CA PHE A 261 -5.45 -6.01 8.20
C PHE A 261 -4.64 -5.66 6.96
N VAL A 262 -4.68 -6.56 5.98
CA VAL A 262 -4.38 -6.22 4.58
C VAL A 262 -5.71 -6.15 3.83
N TYR A 263 -6.08 -4.95 3.39
CA TYR A 263 -7.20 -4.75 2.48
C TYR A 263 -6.73 -4.84 1.04
N TYR A 264 -7.59 -5.35 0.16
CA TYR A 264 -7.33 -5.35 -1.28
C TYR A 264 -8.49 -4.74 -2.05
N SER A 265 -8.16 -4.04 -3.13
CA SER A 265 -9.16 -3.39 -3.98
C SER A 265 -9.92 -4.44 -4.80
N ASP A 266 -11.10 -4.10 -5.31
CA ASP A 266 -11.78 -4.86 -6.35
C ASP A 266 -10.90 -4.95 -7.62
N PRO A 267 -11.10 -5.97 -8.49
CA PRO A 267 -10.33 -6.10 -9.73
C PRO A 267 -10.45 -4.85 -10.59
N TYR A 268 -9.30 -4.28 -10.95
CA TYR A 268 -9.17 -3.12 -11.83
C TYR A 268 -9.87 -1.84 -11.33
N ASN A 269 -10.31 -1.82 -10.07
CA ASN A 269 -10.83 -0.63 -9.40
C ASN A 269 -10.08 -0.42 -8.09
N PHE A 270 -8.94 0.27 -8.17
CA PHE A 270 -8.04 0.49 -7.03
C PHE A 270 -8.63 1.38 -5.93
N GLY A 271 -9.66 2.16 -6.26
CA GLY A 271 -10.35 3.03 -5.31
C GLY A 271 -11.43 2.34 -4.49
N LEU A 272 -11.82 1.12 -4.84
CA LEU A 272 -12.98 0.46 -4.28
C LEU A 272 -12.61 -0.89 -3.69
N THR A 273 -13.17 -1.21 -2.54
CA THR A 273 -13.01 -2.50 -1.89
C THR A 273 -14.37 -3.03 -1.43
N THR A 274 -14.51 -4.34 -1.30
CA THR A 274 -15.66 -4.99 -0.68
C THR A 274 -15.29 -5.35 0.76
N PRO A 275 -15.59 -4.52 1.78
CA PRO A 275 -15.02 -4.70 3.12
C PRO A 275 -15.42 -6.00 3.81
N ALA A 276 -16.54 -6.60 3.39
CA ALA A 276 -17.00 -7.89 3.93
C ALA A 276 -16.16 -9.09 3.47
N LYS A 277 -15.35 -8.95 2.40
CA LYS A 277 -14.62 -10.05 1.78
C LYS A 277 -13.17 -9.73 1.46
N ASN A 278 -12.87 -8.49 1.09
CA ASN A 278 -11.58 -8.11 0.55
C ASN A 278 -10.58 -7.68 1.64
N TYR A 279 -10.38 -8.55 2.63
CA TYR A 279 -9.38 -8.32 3.67
C TYR A 279 -8.77 -9.64 4.15
N VAL A 280 -7.54 -9.56 4.65
CA VAL A 280 -6.85 -10.64 5.33
C VAL A 280 -6.45 -10.16 6.73
N PRO A 281 -6.97 -10.77 7.81
CA PRO A 281 -6.62 -10.41 9.17
C PRO A 281 -5.32 -11.09 9.63
N PHE A 282 -4.56 -10.40 10.47
CA PHE A 282 -3.34 -10.88 11.11
C PHE A 282 -3.42 -10.69 12.63
N SER A 283 -2.59 -11.40 13.40
CA SER A 283 -2.61 -11.29 14.87
C SER A 283 -1.91 -10.05 15.41
N LYS A 284 -1.20 -9.30 14.56
CA LYS A 284 -0.47 -8.07 14.89
C LYS A 284 -0.51 -7.11 13.69
N PRO A 285 -0.20 -5.81 13.91
CA PRO A 285 -0.03 -4.89 12.80
C PRO A 285 1.00 -5.38 11.79
N VAL A 286 0.69 -5.21 10.51
CA VAL A 286 1.56 -5.59 9.40
C VAL A 286 2.79 -4.68 9.37
N SER A 287 3.98 -5.27 9.50
CA SER A 287 5.26 -4.54 9.51
C SER A 287 5.97 -4.53 8.16
N VAL A 288 5.74 -5.57 7.33
CA VAL A 288 6.23 -5.66 5.95
C VAL A 288 5.13 -6.22 5.07
N MET A 289 4.92 -5.59 3.91
CA MET A 289 4.11 -6.15 2.83
C MET A 289 4.80 -5.85 1.51
N ILE A 290 5.05 -6.88 0.72
CA ILE A 290 5.77 -6.74 -0.56
C ILE A 290 5.31 -7.80 -1.56
N ALA A 291 4.84 -7.35 -2.71
CA ALA A 291 4.45 -8.21 -3.81
C ALA A 291 5.68 -8.69 -4.60
N CYS A 292 5.62 -9.98 -4.94
CA CYS A 292 6.30 -10.61 -6.06
C CYS A 292 5.32 -10.70 -7.25
N GLU A 293 5.69 -11.39 -8.34
CA GLU A 293 4.80 -11.49 -9.51
C GLU A 293 3.58 -12.38 -9.27
N VAL A 294 3.75 -13.49 -8.53
CA VAL A 294 2.69 -14.49 -8.33
C VAL A 294 2.20 -14.58 -6.89
N GLY A 295 2.48 -13.56 -6.07
CA GLY A 295 2.00 -13.53 -4.69
C GLY A 295 2.63 -12.41 -3.87
N VAL A 296 2.27 -12.37 -2.60
CA VAL A 296 2.65 -11.30 -1.67
C VAL A 296 3.22 -11.92 -0.40
N TYR A 297 4.36 -11.43 0.05
CA TYR A 297 4.80 -11.67 1.41
C TYR A 297 4.19 -10.63 2.34
N VAL A 298 3.59 -11.11 3.43
CA VAL A 298 3.07 -10.26 4.50
C VAL A 298 3.72 -10.70 5.81
N VAL A 299 4.29 -9.75 6.55
CA VAL A 299 4.90 -10.01 7.85
C VAL A 299 4.17 -9.20 8.90
N ALA A 300 3.69 -9.91 9.93
CA ALA A 300 3.08 -9.36 11.12
C ALA A 300 3.76 -9.95 12.36
N ASP A 301 3.11 -10.89 13.06
CA ASP A 301 3.74 -11.70 14.11
C ASP A 301 4.74 -12.73 13.54
N LYS A 302 4.45 -13.20 12.32
CA LYS A 302 5.22 -14.16 11.52
C LYS A 302 5.27 -13.67 10.08
N ALA A 303 6.10 -14.31 9.26
CA ALA A 303 6.06 -14.10 7.81
C ALA A 303 5.11 -15.13 7.16
N TYR A 304 4.22 -14.62 6.33
CA TYR A 304 3.19 -15.36 5.59
C TYR A 304 3.40 -15.17 4.09
N TRP A 305 3.07 -16.20 3.31
CA TRP A 305 3.01 -16.10 1.85
C TRP A 305 1.55 -16.18 1.39
N LEU A 306 1.16 -15.24 0.52
CA LEU A 306 -0.16 -15.19 -0.09
C LEU A 306 0.02 -15.44 -1.60
N PRO A 307 -0.17 -16.68 -2.09
CA PRO A 307 0.07 -17.07 -3.50
C PRO A 307 -0.95 -16.48 -4.49
N GLY A 308 -1.94 -15.73 -4.01
CA GLY A 308 -3.01 -15.14 -4.80
C GLY A 308 -4.10 -14.58 -3.90
N LEU A 309 -4.89 -13.68 -4.46
CA LEU A 309 -6.09 -13.15 -3.81
C LEU A 309 -7.32 -13.92 -4.36
N ASP A 310 -8.40 -13.98 -3.58
CA ASP A 310 -9.71 -14.56 -3.95
C ASP A 310 -9.86 -16.09 -4.01
N SER A 311 -8.85 -16.87 -3.60
CA SER A 311 -9.08 -18.31 -3.45
C SER A 311 -9.97 -18.57 -2.22
N PRO A 312 -11.11 -19.30 -2.35
CA PRO A 312 -11.89 -19.75 -1.19
C PRO A 312 -11.07 -20.70 -0.28
N GLU A 313 -9.96 -21.22 -0.79
CA GLU A 313 -8.97 -22.02 -0.08
C GLU A 313 -7.66 -21.25 0.09
N MET A 314 -7.68 -19.92 0.25
CA MET A 314 -6.46 -19.12 0.40
C MET A 314 -5.54 -19.73 1.46
N SER A 315 -4.55 -20.49 1.01
CA SER A 315 -3.54 -21.04 1.88
C SER A 315 -2.60 -19.90 2.20
N MET A 316 -2.55 -19.53 3.48
CA MET A 316 -1.60 -18.55 3.99
C MET A 316 -0.51 -19.29 4.78
N PRO A 317 0.39 -20.03 4.10
CA PRO A 317 1.45 -20.75 4.78
C PRO A 317 2.35 -19.77 5.54
N VAL A 318 2.69 -20.16 6.76
CA VAL A 318 3.75 -19.52 7.54
C VAL A 318 5.09 -19.92 6.91
N VAL A 319 5.82 -18.95 6.39
CA VAL A 319 7.13 -19.17 5.77
C VAL A 319 8.28 -18.89 6.75
N LEU A 320 8.06 -18.04 7.76
CA LEU A 320 8.98 -17.87 8.91
C LEU A 320 8.21 -17.73 10.22
N PRO A 321 8.69 -18.33 11.33
CA PRO A 321 8.00 -18.30 12.62
C PRO A 321 8.29 -17.01 13.44
N TYR A 322 8.73 -15.93 12.80
CA TYR A 322 9.08 -14.66 13.44
C TYR A 322 8.81 -13.46 12.52
N GLY A 323 8.74 -12.26 13.11
CA GLY A 323 8.40 -11.02 12.42
C GLY A 323 9.56 -10.34 11.69
N ALA A 324 9.36 -9.07 11.32
CA ALA A 324 10.32 -8.23 10.61
C ALA A 324 10.47 -6.86 11.26
N VAL A 325 11.61 -6.21 11.01
CA VAL A 325 11.80 -4.77 11.24
C VAL A 325 10.85 -4.03 10.30
N ALA A 326 10.01 -3.16 10.84
CA ALA A 326 8.95 -2.53 10.06
C ALA A 326 9.52 -1.67 8.92
N TYR A 327 8.85 -1.72 7.76
CA TYR A 327 9.18 -0.90 6.58
C TYR A 327 10.56 -1.19 5.94
N SER A 328 11.22 -2.28 6.35
CA SER A 328 12.54 -2.65 5.87
C SER A 328 12.54 -3.40 4.54
N GLN A 329 11.41 -3.43 3.81
CA GLN A 329 11.31 -4.18 2.57
C GLN A 329 11.92 -3.44 1.38
N THR A 330 12.47 -4.19 0.43
CA THR A 330 12.90 -3.69 -0.88
C THR A 330 12.86 -4.79 -1.93
N ARG A 331 12.90 -4.41 -3.21
CA ARG A 331 12.88 -5.33 -4.35
C ARG A 331 14.25 -5.37 -5.01
N HIS A 332 14.63 -6.52 -5.55
CA HIS A 332 15.72 -6.54 -6.53
C HIS A 332 15.21 -5.86 -7.83
N PRO A 333 16.01 -5.03 -8.52
CA PRO A 333 15.57 -4.35 -9.73
C PRO A 333 15.29 -5.30 -10.91
N THR A 334 16.06 -6.38 -11.03
CA THR A 334 15.97 -7.33 -12.15
C THR A 334 15.59 -8.76 -11.77
N GLU A 335 16.18 -9.31 -10.70
CA GLU A 335 15.79 -10.61 -10.16
C GLU A 335 14.39 -10.56 -9.54
N LYS A 336 13.65 -11.68 -9.65
CA LYS A 336 12.32 -11.82 -9.06
C LYS A 336 12.43 -12.17 -7.57
N LYS A 337 13.12 -11.30 -6.83
CA LYS A 337 13.43 -11.45 -5.40
C LYS A 337 13.06 -10.20 -4.64
N VAL A 338 12.62 -10.43 -3.41
CA VAL A 338 12.29 -9.39 -2.45
C VAL A 338 13.09 -9.61 -1.18
N PHE A 339 13.29 -8.54 -0.44
CA PHE A 339 14.12 -8.56 0.76
C PHE A 339 13.45 -7.79 1.87
N TRP A 340 13.69 -8.22 3.10
CA TRP A 340 13.36 -7.45 4.30
C TRP A 340 14.29 -7.84 5.43
N LEU A 341 14.42 -6.97 6.44
CA LEU A 341 15.22 -7.25 7.61
C LEU A 341 14.36 -7.83 8.73
N SER A 342 14.84 -8.89 9.35
CA SER A 342 14.25 -9.46 10.57
C SER A 342 15.19 -9.26 11.76
N GLU A 343 14.68 -9.54 12.96
CA GLU A 343 15.51 -9.63 14.18
C GLU A 343 16.63 -10.68 14.05
N LYS A 344 16.53 -11.61 13.10
CA LYS A 344 17.50 -12.67 12.87
C LYS A 344 18.41 -12.45 11.66
N GLY A 345 18.30 -11.32 10.97
CA GLY A 345 19.06 -11.03 9.76
C GLY A 345 18.21 -10.74 8.52
N LEU A 346 18.91 -10.46 7.42
CA LEU A 346 18.31 -10.17 6.12
C LEU A 346 17.66 -11.44 5.54
N ILE A 347 16.38 -11.30 5.19
CA ILE A 347 15.58 -12.32 4.54
C ILE A 347 15.52 -12.06 3.05
N VAL A 348 15.61 -13.12 2.26
CA VAL A 348 15.36 -13.14 0.83
C VAL A 348 14.11 -13.98 0.59
N GLY A 349 13.10 -13.41 -0.05
CA GLY A 349 11.92 -14.12 -0.54
C GLY A 349 11.97 -14.24 -2.06
N ASP A 350 11.55 -15.37 -2.61
CA ASP A 350 11.42 -15.59 -4.05
C ASP A 350 9.96 -15.53 -4.54
N ASN A 351 9.77 -15.74 -5.84
CA ASN A 351 8.46 -15.73 -6.48
C ASN A 351 7.65 -17.02 -6.26
N GLN A 352 8.05 -17.93 -5.37
CA GLN A 352 7.37 -19.21 -5.11
C GLN A 352 7.01 -19.39 -3.63
N GLY A 353 7.08 -18.31 -2.85
CA GLY A 353 6.85 -18.37 -1.40
C GLY A 353 8.01 -18.98 -0.61
N GLN A 354 9.18 -19.19 -1.22
CA GLN A 354 10.35 -19.68 -0.51
C GLN A 354 11.17 -18.54 0.07
N VAL A 355 11.67 -18.75 1.28
CA VAL A 355 12.43 -17.76 2.03
C VAL A 355 13.74 -18.33 2.55
N ALA A 356 14.77 -17.49 2.59
CA ALA A 356 16.06 -17.82 3.19
C ALA A 356 16.53 -16.67 4.07
N ASN A 357 17.01 -16.98 5.27
CA ASN A 357 17.74 -16.02 6.10
C ASN A 357 19.24 -16.13 5.76
N MET A 358 19.79 -15.04 5.22
CA MET A 358 21.16 -15.03 4.70
C MET A 358 22.23 -14.87 5.79
N GLN A 359 21.84 -14.47 7.00
CA GLN A 359 22.77 -14.00 8.01
C GLN A 359 22.65 -14.75 9.35
N GLU A 360 21.62 -15.57 9.56
CA GLU A 360 21.31 -16.21 10.86
C GLU A 360 22.50 -16.96 11.49
N LYS A 361 23.35 -17.60 10.66
CA LYS A 361 24.52 -18.36 11.12
C LYS A 361 25.68 -17.49 11.60
N ALA A 362 25.79 -16.25 11.10
CA ALA A 362 26.93 -15.37 11.34
C ALA A 362 26.57 -14.17 12.23
N LEU A 363 25.33 -13.68 12.13
CA LEU A 363 24.87 -12.50 12.85
C LEU A 363 23.82 -12.87 13.90
N LEU A 364 24.03 -12.33 15.10
CA LEU A 364 23.03 -12.15 16.13
C LEU A 364 22.68 -10.66 16.16
N LEU A 365 21.47 -10.31 15.77
CA LEU A 365 21.00 -8.94 15.74
C LEU A 365 19.96 -8.75 16.83
N ASN A 366 19.92 -7.57 17.45
CA ASN A 366 18.90 -7.17 18.41
C ASN A 366 18.27 -5.88 17.87
N LEU A 367 17.44 -6.04 16.85
CA LEU A 367 16.82 -4.93 16.12
C LEU A 367 15.40 -4.73 16.61
N SER A 368 14.95 -3.49 16.64
CA SER A 368 13.58 -3.11 16.99
C SER A 368 13.21 -1.82 16.29
N GLY A 369 11.92 -1.50 16.19
CA GLY A 369 11.49 -0.25 15.57
C GLY A 369 11.38 -0.36 14.05
N GLU A 370 11.82 0.67 13.35
CA GLU A 370 11.62 0.82 11.91
C GLU A 370 12.94 0.70 11.15
N GLY A 371 12.83 0.37 9.87
CA GLY A 371 13.98 0.31 8.98
C GLY A 371 13.71 0.91 7.62
N ALA A 372 14.75 0.89 6.81
CA ALA A 372 14.68 1.21 5.39
C ALA A 372 15.73 0.37 4.66
N SER A 373 15.34 -0.25 3.55
CA SER A 373 16.25 -1.02 2.70
C SER A 373 16.33 -0.42 1.31
N LEU A 374 17.54 -0.42 0.76
CA LEU A 374 17.82 -0.01 -0.61
C LEU A 374 18.75 -1.01 -1.27
N PHE A 375 18.41 -1.37 -2.51
CA PHE A 375 19.33 -2.07 -3.40
C PHE A 375 20.22 -1.05 -4.13
N ILE A 376 21.53 -1.30 -4.15
CA ILE A 376 22.54 -0.46 -4.80
C ILE A 376 23.18 -1.27 -5.93
N GLU A 377 22.85 -0.93 -7.18
CA GLU A 377 23.27 -1.64 -8.39
C GLU A 377 24.79 -1.77 -8.55
N GLY A 378 25.53 -0.68 -8.32
CA GLY A 378 26.99 -0.64 -8.58
C GLY A 378 27.79 -1.71 -7.82
N ASN A 379 27.31 -2.10 -6.63
CA ASN A 379 27.95 -3.10 -5.77
C ASN A 379 27.10 -4.38 -5.62
N ASN A 380 25.97 -4.48 -6.34
CA ASN A 380 24.98 -5.55 -6.20
C ASN A 380 24.65 -5.88 -4.72
N ARG A 381 24.37 -4.83 -3.93
CA ARG A 381 24.23 -4.93 -2.47
C ARG A 381 22.91 -4.40 -1.97
N ILE A 382 22.46 -4.96 -0.85
CA ILE A 382 21.33 -4.42 -0.10
C ILE A 382 21.89 -3.76 1.14
N VAL A 383 21.52 -2.49 1.32
CA VAL A 383 21.81 -1.73 2.52
C VAL A 383 20.51 -1.58 3.26
N THR A 384 20.49 -2.06 4.50
CA THR A 384 19.37 -1.84 5.41
C THR A 384 19.82 -1.06 6.63
N THR A 385 19.04 -0.05 7.00
CA THR A 385 19.18 0.68 8.26
C THR A 385 18.04 0.30 9.20
N ASN A 386 18.30 0.39 10.50
CA ASN A 386 17.32 0.27 11.57
C ASN A 386 17.51 1.46 12.51
N GLY A 387 16.41 2.09 12.93
CA GLY A 387 16.40 3.28 13.79
C GLY A 387 15.30 3.24 14.83
#